data_AF-A0A7C0YYN8-F1
#
_entry.id   AF-A0A7C0YYN8-F1
#
_cell.length_a   1.000
_cell.length_b   1.000
_cell.length_c   1.000
_cell.angle_alpha   90.00
_cell.angle_beta   90.00
_cell.angle_gamma   90.00
#
_symmetry.space_group_name_H-M   'P 1'
#
loop_
_entity.id
_entity.type
_entity.pdbx_description
1 polymer ?
#
loop_
_entity_poly.entity_id
_entity_poly.type
_entity_poly.pdbx_seq_one_letter_code
_entity_poly.pdbx_strand_id
1 'polypeptide(L)'
;MDYLVKDISLAPSGHLKIDWADRHCPVLRKIRERFEREKPLEGLTIGMSLHLEMKSAVLALTLKAGGAEVAITGSNPLTTKDDVAAALAERGVHVYAWYGETLEEYYANINRVLDHKPQLIVDDGADMIVEVHTKRKELLGQIIGGCEETTSGVIRLKAME
;
A
#
# COMPACT_ATOMS: atom_id res chain seq x y z
N MET A 1 -13.89 4.04 -8.15
CA MET A 1 -12.65 3.85 -7.38
C MET A 1 -13.05 3.05 -6.17
N ASP A 2 -12.47 1.87 -6.01
CA ASP A 2 -13.01 0.86 -5.10
C ASP A 2 -12.15 0.79 -3.83
N TYR A 3 -12.81 0.70 -2.68
CA TYR A 3 -12.18 0.54 -1.37
C TYR A 3 -13.04 -0.34 -0.46
N LEU A 4 -12.42 -0.95 0.54
CA LEU A 4 -13.08 -1.66 1.64
C LEU A 4 -12.35 -1.32 2.94
N VAL A 5 -12.97 -0.47 3.74
CA VAL A 5 -12.46 0.02 5.03
C VAL A 5 -13.52 -0.18 6.11
N LYS A 6 -13.13 -0.14 7.38
CA LYS A 6 -14.03 -0.34 8.52
C LYS A 6 -15.24 0.60 8.51
N ASP A 7 -14.96 1.90 8.40
CA ASP A 7 -15.94 2.97 8.46
C ASP A 7 -15.34 4.22 7.79
N ILE A 8 -15.95 4.66 6.68
CA ILE A 8 -15.47 5.83 5.92
C ILE A 8 -15.65 7.13 6.70
N SER A 9 -16.59 7.20 7.65
CA SER A 9 -16.86 8.41 8.44
C SER A 9 -15.72 8.82 9.37
N LEU A 10 -14.72 7.94 9.54
CA LEU A 10 -13.49 8.22 10.30
C LEU A 10 -12.48 9.09 9.53
N ALA A 11 -12.69 9.32 8.24
CA ALA A 11 -11.76 10.06 7.38
C ALA A 11 -11.35 11.46 7.91
N PRO A 12 -12.24 12.28 8.53
CA PRO A 12 -11.83 13.59 9.04
C PRO A 12 -10.69 13.53 10.06
N SER A 13 -10.68 12.57 10.99
CA SER A 13 -9.57 12.45 11.94
C SER A 13 -8.31 11.88 11.28
N GLY A 14 -8.47 10.97 10.32
CA GLY A 14 -7.37 10.42 9.54
C GLY A 14 -6.66 11.47 8.69
N HIS A 15 -7.38 12.42 8.09
CA HIS A 15 -6.79 13.54 7.36
C HIS A 15 -5.86 14.36 8.25
N LEU A 16 -6.28 14.69 9.47
CA LEU A 16 -5.44 15.41 10.43
C LEU A 16 -4.15 14.66 10.76
N LYS A 17 -4.22 13.33 10.89
CA LYS A 17 -3.03 12.48 11.14
C LYS A 17 -2.11 12.42 9.93
N ILE A 18 -2.64 12.21 8.73
CA ILE A 18 -1.86 12.16 7.49
C ILE A 18 -1.16 13.51 7.27
N ASP A 19 -1.87 14.63 7.45
CA ASP A 19 -1.30 15.97 7.25
C ASP A 19 -0.26 16.31 8.33
N TRP A 20 -0.46 15.83 9.57
CA TRP A 20 0.56 15.91 10.60
C TRP A 20 1.80 15.11 10.20
N ALA A 21 1.65 13.86 9.78
CA ALA A 21 2.77 13.03 9.35
C ALA A 21 3.52 13.65 8.17
N ASP A 22 2.80 14.19 7.19
CA ASP A 22 3.39 14.87 6.03
C ASP A 22 4.32 16.02 6.45
N ARG A 23 3.91 16.82 7.44
CA ARG A 23 4.75 17.90 8.01
C ARG A 23 6.03 17.41 8.68
N HIS A 24 6.07 16.16 9.11
CA HIS A 24 7.21 15.56 9.78
C HIS A 24 7.99 14.57 8.89
N CYS A 25 7.62 14.44 7.61
CA CYS A 25 8.32 13.61 6.61
C CYS A 25 8.94 14.49 5.50
N PRO A 26 9.95 15.33 5.80
CA PRO A 26 10.47 16.32 4.86
C PRO A 26 11.11 15.71 3.60
N VAL A 27 11.64 14.49 3.70
CA VAL A 27 12.20 13.78 2.55
C VAL A 27 11.11 13.34 1.58
N LEU A 28 10.04 12.71 2.08
CA LEU A 28 8.90 12.32 1.23
C LEU A 28 8.21 13.54 0.64
N ARG A 29 8.08 14.64 1.38
CA ARG A 29 7.57 15.89 0.83
C ARG A 29 8.37 16.39 -0.37
N LYS A 30 9.70 16.47 -0.25
CA LYS A 30 10.58 16.89 -1.36
C LYS A 30 10.45 15.96 -2.56
N ILE A 31 10.33 14.65 -2.32
CA ILE A 31 10.09 13.67 -3.38
C ILE A 31 8.73 13.91 -4.03
N ARG A 32 7.68 14.15 -3.23
CA ARG A 32 6.32 14.43 -3.72
C ARG A 32 6.29 15.68 -4.59
N GLU A 33 6.88 16.79 -4.15
CA GLU A 33 6.96 18.04 -4.91
C GLU A 33 7.63 17.83 -6.29
N ARG A 34 8.67 16.99 -6.33
CA ARG A 34 9.31 16.58 -7.61
C ARG A 34 8.38 15.70 -8.44
N PHE A 35 7.78 14.68 -7.83
CA PHE A 35 6.91 13.70 -8.48
C PHE A 35 5.64 14.33 -9.06
N GLU A 36 5.08 15.35 -8.42
CA GLU A 36 3.94 16.11 -8.92
C GLU A 36 4.23 16.81 -10.25
N ARG A 37 5.50 17.22 -10.47
CA ARG A 37 5.94 17.87 -11.70
C ARG A 37 6.36 16.89 -12.78
N GLU A 38 7.08 15.84 -12.39
CA GLU A 38 7.74 14.92 -13.33
C GLU A 38 6.88 13.70 -13.70
N LYS A 39 5.89 13.36 -12.86
CA LYS A 39 5.02 12.18 -13.00
C LYS A 39 5.78 10.90 -13.43
N PRO A 40 6.88 10.52 -12.74
CA PRO A 40 7.74 9.43 -13.21
C PRO A 40 7.10 8.04 -13.11
N LEU A 41 5.95 7.91 -12.46
CA LEU A 41 5.22 6.66 -12.25
C LEU A 41 3.91 6.63 -13.05
N GLU A 42 3.73 7.56 -14.00
CA GLU A 42 2.55 7.60 -14.85
C GLU A 42 2.37 6.28 -15.64
N GLY A 43 1.15 5.74 -15.59
CA GLY A 43 0.80 4.47 -16.23
C GLY A 43 1.24 3.21 -15.47
N LEU A 44 1.86 3.35 -14.29
CA LEU A 44 2.19 2.22 -13.42
C LEU A 44 1.14 2.03 -12.33
N THR A 45 0.85 0.78 -12.01
CA THR A 45 0.04 0.37 -10.86
C THR A 45 0.95 -0.24 -9.80
N ILE A 46 0.83 0.26 -8.57
CA ILE A 46 1.64 -0.15 -7.41
C ILE A 46 0.76 -0.82 -6.39
N GLY A 47 1.07 -2.08 -6.07
CA GLY A 47 0.46 -2.85 -4.99
C GLY A 47 1.27 -2.69 -3.72
N MET A 48 0.63 -2.35 -2.62
CA MET A 48 1.28 -2.12 -1.33
C MET A 48 0.69 -3.03 -0.24
N SER A 49 1.56 -3.66 0.54
CA SER A 49 1.22 -4.40 1.76
C SER A 49 2.15 -3.92 2.86
N LEU A 50 1.66 -3.02 3.71
CA LEU A 50 2.44 -2.36 4.77
C LEU A 50 1.58 -2.20 6.01
N HIS A 51 2.18 -1.91 7.17
CA HIS A 51 1.42 -1.41 8.30
C HIS A 51 0.67 -0.12 7.89
N LEU A 52 -0.67 -0.18 7.82
CA LEU A 52 -1.47 0.94 7.31
C LEU A 52 -1.68 2.00 8.40
N GLU A 53 -0.77 2.97 8.44
CA GLU A 53 -0.71 4.07 9.38
C GLU A 53 -0.39 5.39 8.67
N MET A 54 -0.34 6.50 9.42
CA MET A 54 -0.21 7.83 8.82
C MET A 54 1.04 8.01 7.94
N LYS A 55 2.15 7.33 8.23
CA LYS A 55 3.40 7.42 7.44
C LYS A 55 3.30 6.64 6.12
N SER A 56 2.73 5.44 6.14
CA SER A 56 2.51 4.66 4.92
C SER A 56 1.44 5.29 4.02
N ALA A 57 0.46 5.98 4.60
CA ALA A 57 -0.45 6.83 3.84
C ALA A 57 0.27 8.00 3.13
N VAL A 58 1.24 8.67 3.79
CA VAL A 58 2.07 9.71 3.15
C VAL A 58 2.91 9.12 2.01
N LEU A 59 3.45 7.90 2.18
CA LEU A 59 4.15 7.19 1.11
C LEU A 59 3.22 6.90 -0.07
N ALA A 60 2.05 6.30 0.17
CA ALA A 60 1.06 6.00 -0.88
C ALA A 60 0.64 7.25 -1.65
N LEU A 61 0.39 8.36 -0.95
CA LEU A 61 0.08 9.65 -1.59
C LEU A 61 1.24 10.22 -2.39
N THR A 62 2.48 9.99 -1.95
CA THR A 62 3.69 10.42 -2.68
C THR A 62 3.83 9.63 -4.00
N LEU A 63 3.61 8.32 -3.96
CA LEU A 63 3.63 7.46 -5.15
C LEU A 63 2.51 7.84 -6.13
N LYS A 64 1.29 8.02 -5.63
CA LYS A 64 0.15 8.52 -6.41
C LYS A 64 0.44 9.87 -7.04
N ALA A 65 1.05 10.80 -6.30
CA ALA A 65 1.44 12.10 -6.82
C ALA A 65 2.45 12.00 -7.97
N GLY A 66 3.23 10.92 -8.02
CA GLY A 66 4.10 10.56 -9.14
C GLY A 66 3.37 10.02 -10.37
N GLY A 67 2.04 9.93 -10.38
CA GLY A 67 1.26 9.44 -11.51
C GLY A 67 0.83 7.97 -11.42
N ALA A 68 1.24 7.27 -10.35
CA ALA A 68 0.85 5.87 -10.16
C ALA A 68 -0.62 5.71 -9.76
N GLU A 69 -1.23 4.63 -10.23
CA GLU A 69 -2.39 4.03 -9.56
C GLU A 69 -1.89 3.24 -8.35
N VAL A 70 -2.50 3.42 -7.18
CA VAL A 70 -2.02 2.80 -5.93
C VAL A 70 -3.14 2.02 -5.29
N ALA A 71 -2.86 0.75 -4.98
CA ALA A 71 -3.70 -0.12 -4.17
C ALA A 71 -2.94 -0.61 -2.94
N ILE A 72 -3.55 -0.53 -1.76
CA ILE A 72 -2.89 -0.82 -0.48
C ILE A 72 -3.76 -1.67 0.45
N THR A 73 -3.10 -2.61 1.13
CA THR A 73 -3.63 -3.42 2.25
C THR A 73 -2.70 -3.31 3.47
N GLY A 74 -3.18 -3.77 4.63
CA GLY A 74 -2.35 -3.99 5.81
C GLY A 74 -1.39 -5.17 5.62
N SER A 75 -0.19 -5.12 6.19
CA SER A 75 0.76 -6.26 6.31
C SER A 75 0.57 -7.05 7.61
N ASN A 76 -0.33 -6.61 8.49
CA ASN A 76 -0.68 -7.31 9.72
C ASN A 76 -2.11 -6.96 10.15
N PRO A 77 -2.97 -7.97 10.44
CA PRO A 77 -4.38 -7.79 10.80
C PRO A 77 -4.67 -6.81 11.94
N LEU A 78 -3.69 -6.55 12.82
CA LEU A 78 -3.85 -5.74 14.03
C LEU A 78 -3.15 -4.38 13.95
N THR A 79 -2.70 -3.95 12.77
CA THR A 79 -1.85 -2.75 12.67
C THR A 79 -2.49 -1.58 11.96
N THR A 80 -3.51 -1.84 11.14
CA THR A 80 -4.27 -0.81 10.43
C THR A 80 -4.85 0.22 11.40
N LYS A 81 -4.70 1.50 11.05
CA LYS A 81 -5.41 2.61 11.69
C LYS A 81 -6.62 2.95 10.84
N ASP A 82 -7.80 2.53 11.29
CA ASP A 82 -9.05 2.63 10.50
C ASP A 82 -9.36 4.05 10.02
N ASP A 83 -9.06 5.05 10.83
CA ASP A 83 -9.26 6.44 10.42
C ASP A 83 -8.29 6.90 9.32
N VAL A 84 -7.03 6.45 9.38
CA VAL A 84 -6.07 6.67 8.30
C VAL A 84 -6.48 5.93 7.03
N ALA A 85 -6.97 4.68 7.14
CA ALA A 85 -7.46 3.90 6.02
C ALA A 85 -8.62 4.61 5.31
N ALA A 86 -9.61 5.09 6.08
CA ALA A 86 -10.73 5.88 5.57
C ALA A 86 -10.26 7.17 4.88
N ALA A 87 -9.38 7.94 5.54
CA ALA A 87 -8.83 9.17 4.98
C ALA A 87 -8.02 8.96 3.70
N LEU A 88 -7.30 7.84 3.60
CA LEU A 88 -6.53 7.49 2.42
C LEU A 88 -7.44 7.09 1.24
N ALA A 89 -8.54 6.39 1.54
CA ALA A 89 -9.58 6.07 0.56
C ALA A 89 -10.24 7.35 -0.01
N GLU A 90 -10.61 8.32 0.83
CA GLU A 90 -11.15 9.61 0.37
C GLU A 90 -10.16 10.42 -0.48
N ARG A 91 -8.84 10.25 -0.24
CA ARG A 91 -7.78 10.86 -1.05
C ARG A 91 -7.51 10.12 -2.37
N GLY A 92 -8.34 9.14 -2.70
CA GLY A 92 -8.35 8.53 -4.01
C GLY A 92 -7.34 7.39 -4.17
N VAL A 93 -6.98 6.69 -3.10
CA VAL A 93 -6.17 5.46 -3.17
C VAL A 93 -7.10 4.26 -2.98
N HIS A 94 -6.84 3.15 -3.68
CA HIS A 94 -7.58 1.91 -3.45
C HIS A 94 -7.13 1.28 -2.13
N VAL A 95 -7.99 1.27 -1.11
CA VAL A 95 -7.63 0.78 0.24
C VAL A 95 -8.49 -0.43 0.59
N TYR A 96 -7.84 -1.52 0.97
CA TYR A 96 -8.49 -2.75 1.43
C TYR A 96 -7.86 -3.17 2.75
N ALA A 97 -8.30 -2.56 3.86
CA ALA A 97 -7.74 -2.87 5.17
C ALA A 97 -8.60 -2.35 6.31
N TRP A 98 -8.63 -3.08 7.42
CA TRP A 98 -9.14 -2.59 8.71
C TRP A 98 -8.44 -3.25 9.89
N TYR A 99 -8.61 -2.68 11.09
CA TYR A 99 -8.13 -3.28 12.33
C TYR A 99 -8.98 -4.50 12.72
N GLY A 100 -8.30 -5.58 13.09
CA GLY A 100 -8.94 -6.79 13.58
C GLY A 100 -9.45 -7.70 12.48
N GLU A 101 -8.76 -7.75 11.34
CA GLU A 101 -9.05 -8.71 10.27
C GLU A 101 -8.89 -10.16 10.77
N THR A 102 -9.77 -11.03 10.30
CA THR A 102 -9.53 -12.47 10.30
C THR A 102 -8.45 -12.80 9.27
N LEU A 103 -7.83 -13.98 9.40
CA LEU A 103 -6.82 -14.42 8.43
C LEU A 103 -7.38 -14.54 7.00
N GLU A 104 -8.64 -14.93 6.87
CA GLU A 104 -9.33 -15.02 5.58
C GLU A 104 -9.52 -13.63 4.96
N GLU A 105 -9.97 -12.65 5.74
CA GLU A 105 -10.12 -11.27 5.30
C GLU A 105 -8.78 -10.64 4.89
N TYR A 106 -7.72 -10.89 5.67
CA TYR A 106 -6.37 -10.42 5.38
C TYR A 106 -5.87 -10.89 4.02
N TYR A 107 -5.93 -12.21 3.74
CA TYR A 107 -5.53 -12.73 2.42
C TYR A 107 -6.49 -12.31 1.30
N ALA A 108 -7.79 -12.15 1.60
CA ALA A 108 -8.73 -11.60 0.62
C ALA A 108 -8.37 -10.15 0.26
N ASN A 109 -7.90 -9.34 1.21
CA ASN A 109 -7.46 -7.97 0.98
C ASN A 109 -6.15 -7.91 0.18
N ILE A 110 -5.17 -8.79 0.45
CA ILE A 110 -3.99 -8.97 -0.41
C ILE A 110 -4.42 -9.29 -1.84
N ASN A 111 -5.35 -10.22 -2.02
CA ASN A 111 -5.84 -10.59 -3.35
C ASN A 111 -6.58 -9.43 -4.06
N ARG A 112 -7.35 -8.62 -3.34
CA ARG A 112 -7.97 -7.39 -3.88
C ARG A 112 -6.94 -6.39 -4.39
N VAL A 113 -5.81 -6.22 -3.68
CA VAL A 113 -4.70 -5.39 -4.16
C VAL A 113 -4.09 -6.00 -5.43
N LEU A 114 -3.89 -7.31 -5.47
CA LEU A 114 -3.35 -8.01 -6.64
C LEU A 114 -4.29 -8.01 -7.86
N ASP A 115 -5.61 -7.88 -7.64
CA ASP A 115 -6.61 -7.76 -8.72
C ASP A 115 -6.48 -6.47 -9.54
N HIS A 116 -5.82 -5.44 -8.98
CA HIS A 116 -5.40 -4.23 -9.70
C HIS A 116 -4.21 -4.48 -10.65
N LYS A 117 -3.70 -5.72 -10.72
CA LYS A 117 -2.62 -6.12 -11.63
C LYS A 117 -1.39 -5.22 -11.49
N PRO A 118 -0.81 -5.08 -10.28
CA PRO A 118 0.34 -4.20 -10.08
C PRO A 118 1.55 -4.64 -10.91
N GLN A 119 2.29 -3.66 -11.45
CA GLN A 119 3.61 -3.87 -12.05
C GLN A 119 4.73 -3.74 -11.01
N LEU A 120 4.49 -2.98 -9.92
CA LEU A 120 5.43 -2.83 -8.81
C LEU A 120 4.78 -3.24 -7.50
N ILE A 121 5.55 -3.89 -6.62
CA ILE A 121 5.12 -4.29 -5.28
C ILE A 121 5.96 -3.58 -4.22
N VAL A 122 5.32 -3.09 -3.17
CA VAL A 122 5.98 -2.61 -1.94
C VAL A 122 5.43 -3.42 -0.78
N ASP A 123 6.27 -4.26 -0.18
CA ASP A 123 5.86 -5.24 0.82
C ASP A 123 6.64 -5.10 2.13
N ASP A 124 6.01 -5.55 3.20
CA ASP A 124 6.51 -5.61 4.56
C ASP A 124 6.17 -7.01 5.09
N GLY A 125 7.20 -7.85 5.18
CA GLY A 125 7.08 -9.24 5.63
C GLY A 125 6.96 -10.26 4.49
N ALA A 126 6.92 -9.82 3.23
CA ALA A 126 6.87 -10.63 2.00
C ALA A 126 5.58 -11.46 1.77
N ASP A 127 4.48 -11.18 2.46
CA ASP A 127 3.25 -11.96 2.28
C ASP A 127 2.63 -11.77 0.89
N MET A 128 2.61 -10.54 0.37
CA MET A 128 2.09 -10.27 -0.97
C MET A 128 3.01 -10.85 -2.04
N ILE A 129 4.34 -10.72 -1.87
CA ILE A 129 5.31 -11.29 -2.79
C ILE A 129 5.19 -12.83 -2.81
N VAL A 130 5.09 -13.47 -1.65
CA VAL A 130 4.89 -14.93 -1.56
C VAL A 130 3.57 -15.33 -2.21
N GLU A 131 2.48 -14.58 -2.02
CA GLU A 131 1.19 -14.87 -2.64
C GLU A 131 1.29 -14.84 -4.18
N VAL A 132 2.00 -13.85 -4.75
CA VAL A 132 2.29 -13.77 -6.19
C VAL A 132 3.07 -14.98 -6.70
N HIS A 133 4.13 -15.38 -5.99
CA HIS A 133 4.96 -16.51 -6.41
C HIS A 133 4.31 -17.88 -6.21
N THR A 134 3.26 -17.98 -5.39
CA THR A 134 2.65 -19.27 -5.04
C THR A 134 1.25 -19.45 -5.63
N LYS A 135 0.35 -18.49 -5.44
CA LYS A 135 -1.08 -18.59 -5.79
C LYS A 135 -1.50 -17.68 -6.95
N ARG A 136 -0.85 -16.53 -7.12
CA ARG A 136 -1.18 -15.52 -8.15
C ARG A 136 -0.11 -15.43 -9.25
N LYS A 137 0.36 -16.60 -9.70
CA LYS A 137 1.49 -16.74 -10.65
C LYS A 137 1.21 -16.12 -12.01
N GLU A 138 -0.06 -15.97 -12.38
CA GLU A 138 -0.49 -15.29 -13.60
C GLU A 138 -0.04 -13.83 -13.67
N LEU A 139 0.28 -13.21 -12.53
CA LEU A 139 0.76 -11.83 -12.45
C LEU A 139 2.28 -11.69 -12.63
N LEU A 140 3.04 -12.79 -12.54
CA LEU A 140 4.51 -12.75 -12.61
C LEU A 140 5.03 -12.13 -13.91
N GLY A 141 4.32 -12.31 -15.03
CA GLY A 141 4.75 -11.81 -16.34
C GLY A 141 4.69 -10.29 -16.52
N GLN A 142 3.97 -9.58 -15.65
CA GLN A 142 3.81 -8.12 -15.72
C GLN A 142 4.51 -7.37 -14.59
N ILE A 143 4.90 -8.06 -13.51
CA ILE A 143 5.60 -7.44 -12.39
C ILE A 143 7.05 -7.18 -12.81
N ILE A 144 7.43 -5.90 -12.81
CA ILE A 144 8.77 -5.45 -13.20
C ILE A 144 9.74 -5.40 -12.02
N GLY A 145 9.22 -5.40 -10.78
CA GLY A 145 10.05 -5.42 -9.57
C GLY A 145 9.25 -5.27 -8.28
N GLY A 146 9.93 -5.44 -7.15
CA GLY A 146 9.36 -5.25 -5.82
C GLY A 146 10.38 -4.71 -4.81
N CYS A 147 9.88 -4.09 -3.75
CA CYS A 147 10.66 -3.68 -2.59
C CYS A 147 10.15 -4.41 -1.35
N GLU A 148 11.06 -4.86 -0.49
CA GLU A 148 10.76 -5.49 0.79
C GLU A 148 11.42 -4.68 1.91
N GLU A 149 10.64 -4.26 2.90
CA GLU A 149 11.11 -3.40 4.00
C GLU A 149 11.84 -4.19 5.10
N THR A 150 11.42 -5.41 5.39
CA THR A 150 11.81 -6.11 6.62
C THR A 150 12.90 -7.15 6.43
N THR A 151 13.71 -7.36 7.46
CA THR A 151 14.68 -8.46 7.52
C THR A 151 14.00 -9.82 7.32
N SER A 152 12.83 -10.03 7.92
CA SER A 152 12.07 -11.28 7.82
C SER A 152 11.62 -11.56 6.39
N GLY A 153 11.07 -10.55 5.71
CA GLY A 153 10.68 -10.66 4.31
C GLY A 153 11.88 -10.91 3.40
N VAL A 154 13.00 -10.21 3.61
CA VAL A 154 14.25 -10.45 2.84
C VAL A 154 14.74 -11.89 3.00
N ILE A 155 14.66 -12.47 4.19
CA ILE A 155 15.02 -13.88 4.42
C ILE A 155 14.08 -14.80 3.62
N ARG A 156 12.78 -14.53 3.60
CA ARG A 156 11.79 -15.29 2.81
C ARG A 156 12.09 -15.20 1.32
N LEU A 157 12.42 -14.02 0.80
CA LEU A 157 12.79 -13.83 -0.60
C LEU A 157 14.05 -14.63 -0.97
N LYS A 158 15.09 -14.60 -0.13
CA LYS A 158 16.30 -15.40 -0.35
C LYS A 158 16.06 -16.90 -0.31
N ALA A 159 15.06 -17.36 0.44
CA ALA A 159 14.68 -18.77 0.46
C ALA A 159 13.90 -19.21 -0.80
N MET A 160 13.52 -18.27 -1.66
CA MET A 160 12.83 -18.51 -2.94
C MET A 160 13.78 -18.43 -4.15
N GLU A 161 15.05 -18.05 -3.96
CA GLU A 161 16.12 -18.15 -4.96
C GLU A 161 16.52 -19.61 -5.20
#